data_AF-A0AAE1CFH9-F1
#
_entry.id   AF-A0AAE1CFH9-F1
#
_cell.length_a   1.000
_cell.length_b   1.000
_cell.length_c   1.000
_cell.angle_alpha   90.00
_cell.angle_beta   90.00
_cell.angle_gamma   90.00
#
_symmetry.space_group_name_H-M   'P 1'
#
loop_
_entity.id
_entity.type
_entity.pdbx_description
1 polymer ?
#
loop_
_entity_poly.entity_id
_entity_poly.type
_entity_poly.pdbx_seq_one_letter_code
_entity_poly.pdbx_strand_id
1 'polypeptide(L)'
;MSDNVGLSTPRGSGTSGYVQRNLAHARPRDMAAPYPRDLDSLRHRQRQPDQGLLEHDRKREVEVKVFELRDKLEDEGIDEEVIDTRCDELRKKLLAEMEKNHRRGGAGGTSKNLKMHQVHELADAKIKESERLRQALKISRDYEEGSHWRKQEERVKKASERDAAPAAAPVPALESRDRERERDRDRDRERERERDRDDRA
;
A
#
# COMPACT_ATOMS: atom_id res chain seq x y z
N MET A 1 -11.69 -49.29 16.85
CA MET A 1 -11.94 -50.34 15.83
C MET A 1 -10.76 -50.33 14.87
N SER A 2 -10.29 -51.48 14.38
CA SER A 2 -9.27 -51.52 13.33
C SER A 2 -9.86 -50.92 12.05
N ASP A 3 -9.19 -49.94 11.45
CA ASP A 3 -9.62 -49.23 10.23
C ASP A 3 -9.53 -50.14 8.99
N ASN A 4 -10.23 -51.29 8.99
CA ASN A 4 -10.11 -52.36 8.00
C ASN A 4 -8.66 -52.85 7.76
N VAL A 5 -7.80 -52.77 8.78
CA VAL A 5 -6.41 -53.28 8.74
C VAL A 5 -6.30 -54.54 9.58
N GLY A 6 -5.85 -55.64 8.97
CA GLY A 6 -5.62 -56.93 9.64
C GLY A 6 -6.29 -58.13 8.95
N LEU A 7 -6.26 -59.29 9.61
CA LEU A 7 -6.97 -60.49 9.16
C LEU A 7 -8.42 -60.48 9.69
N SER A 8 -9.36 -60.97 8.87
CA SER A 8 -10.76 -61.14 9.28
C SER A 8 -10.92 -62.14 10.44
N THR A 9 -10.15 -63.24 10.40
CA THR A 9 -10.01 -64.15 11.55
C THR A 9 -8.56 -64.63 11.68
N PRO A 10 -8.03 -64.81 12.90
CA PRO A 10 -6.67 -65.33 13.11
C PRO A 10 -6.54 -66.84 12.90
N ARG A 11 -7.67 -67.58 12.86
CA ARG A 11 -7.70 -69.05 12.70
C ARG A 11 -7.22 -69.43 11.30
N GLY A 12 -6.27 -70.37 11.23
CA GLY A 12 -5.67 -70.82 9.96
C GLY A 12 -4.48 -69.99 9.48
N SER A 13 -4.23 -68.80 10.05
CA SER A 13 -3.06 -67.97 9.71
C SER A 13 -1.75 -68.41 10.38
N GLY A 14 -1.82 -69.28 11.38
CA GLY A 14 -0.66 -69.72 12.17
C GLY A 14 -0.04 -68.63 13.06
N THR A 15 -0.71 -67.47 13.22
CA THR A 15 -0.24 -66.36 14.06
C THR A 15 -1.30 -65.93 15.09
N SER A 16 -0.93 -65.06 16.02
CA SER A 16 -1.83 -64.55 17.06
C SER A 16 -2.87 -63.54 16.55
N GLY A 17 -2.77 -63.08 15.30
CA GLY A 17 -3.64 -62.03 14.75
C GLY A 17 -3.39 -60.63 15.31
N TYR A 18 -2.30 -60.42 16.05
CA TYR A 18 -1.96 -59.11 16.60
C TYR A 18 -1.48 -58.15 15.51
N VAL A 19 -2.18 -57.01 15.38
CA VAL A 19 -1.86 -55.97 14.38
C VAL A 19 -1.16 -54.81 15.07
N GLN A 20 0.10 -54.55 14.72
CA GLN A 20 0.87 -53.42 15.21
C GLN A 20 0.81 -52.25 14.23
N ARG A 21 0.67 -51.02 14.75
CA ARG A 21 0.80 -49.81 13.93
C ARG A 21 2.23 -49.65 13.41
N ASN A 22 2.37 -49.24 12.15
CA ASN A 22 3.68 -48.89 11.62
C ASN A 22 4.16 -47.55 12.22
N LEU A 23 5.29 -47.56 12.93
CA LEU A 23 5.91 -46.37 13.54
C LEU A 23 6.61 -45.48 12.51
N ALA A 24 7.10 -46.05 11.42
CA ALA A 24 7.79 -45.33 10.35
C ALA A 24 6.81 -44.71 9.34
N HIS A 25 5.53 -45.07 9.40
CA HIS A 25 4.51 -44.46 8.54
C HIS A 25 4.19 -43.05 9.04
N ALA A 26 4.88 -42.07 8.46
CA ALA A 26 4.60 -40.65 8.70
C ALA A 26 3.25 -40.29 8.05
N ARG A 27 2.19 -40.21 8.86
CA ARG A 27 0.93 -39.64 8.40
C ARG A 27 1.16 -38.17 8.05
N PRO A 28 0.74 -37.70 6.87
CA PRO A 28 0.70 -36.27 6.59
C PRO A 28 -0.12 -35.61 7.70
N ARG A 29 0.54 -34.76 8.48
CA ARG A 29 -0.14 -33.97 9.50
C ARG A 29 -1.05 -33.02 8.74
N ASP A 30 -2.33 -32.92 9.11
CA ASP A 30 -3.24 -31.93 8.54
C ASP A 30 -2.57 -30.56 8.67
N MET A 31 -2.04 -30.08 7.54
CA MET A 31 -1.44 -28.76 7.41
C MET A 31 -2.58 -27.74 7.32
N ALA A 32 -3.47 -27.73 8.32
CA ALA A 32 -4.15 -26.51 8.69
C ALA A 32 -3.04 -25.59 9.17
N ALA A 33 -2.42 -24.87 8.23
CA ALA A 33 -1.34 -23.95 8.51
C ALA A 33 -1.86 -23.02 9.61
N PRO A 34 -1.19 -22.94 10.79
CA PRO A 34 -1.65 -22.09 11.88
C PRO A 34 -1.55 -20.60 11.54
N TYR A 35 -1.15 -20.27 10.31
CA TYR A 35 -1.00 -18.92 9.79
C TYR A 35 -1.85 -18.76 8.53
N PRO A 36 -2.57 -17.63 8.43
CA PRO A 36 -3.30 -17.30 7.21
C PRO A 36 -2.32 -17.19 6.04
N ARG A 37 -2.63 -17.86 4.92
CA ARG A 37 -1.85 -17.77 3.68
C ARG A 37 -2.23 -16.55 2.83
N ASP A 38 -3.19 -15.76 3.29
CA ASP A 38 -3.62 -14.56 2.59
C ASP A 38 -2.57 -13.46 2.80
N LEU A 39 -1.74 -13.20 1.78
CA LEU A 39 -0.74 -12.13 1.79
C LEU A 39 -1.35 -10.77 2.16
N ASP A 40 -2.63 -10.57 1.85
CA ASP A 40 -3.34 -9.32 2.15
C ASP A 40 -3.62 -9.15 3.65
N SER A 41 -3.85 -10.26 4.38
CA SER A 41 -4.01 -10.26 5.84
C SER A 41 -2.71 -9.94 6.60
N LEU A 42 -1.55 -10.20 5.95
CA LEU A 42 -0.22 -9.91 6.48
C LEU A 42 0.18 -8.44 6.29
N ARG A 43 -0.55 -7.66 5.47
CA ARG A 43 -0.27 -6.24 5.28
C ARG A 43 -0.61 -5.48 6.55
N HIS A 44 0.34 -4.67 7.05
CA HIS A 44 0.11 -3.83 8.21
C HIS A 44 -0.91 -2.74 7.89
N ARG A 45 -2.16 -2.94 8.33
CA ARG A 45 -3.22 -1.92 8.21
C ARG A 45 -3.22 -1.04 9.45
N GLN A 46 -3.04 0.26 9.25
CA GLN A 46 -3.21 1.23 10.34
C GLN A 46 -4.65 1.16 10.85
N ARG A 47 -4.82 1.06 12.18
CA ARG A 47 -6.13 1.10 12.82
C ARG A 47 -6.75 2.46 12.56
N GLN A 48 -7.94 2.46 11.96
CA GLN A 48 -8.67 3.69 11.69
C GLN A 48 -9.30 4.22 12.98
N PRO A 49 -9.23 5.53 13.24
CA PRO A 49 -9.97 6.13 14.34
C PRO A 49 -11.47 6.05 14.07
N ASP A 50 -12.25 5.87 15.14
CA ASP A 50 -13.71 5.90 15.06
C ASP A 50 -14.16 7.35 15.26
N GLN A 51 -14.88 7.89 14.27
CA GLN A 51 -15.38 9.26 14.32
C GLN A 51 -16.41 9.46 15.42
N GLY A 52 -17.25 8.45 15.70
CA GLY A 52 -18.27 8.53 16.74
C GLY A 52 -17.65 8.67 18.13
N LEU A 53 -16.54 7.95 18.39
CA LEU A 53 -15.80 8.05 19.65
C LEU A 53 -15.10 9.41 19.79
N LEU A 54 -14.47 9.91 18.72
CA LEU A 54 -13.85 11.25 18.73
C LEU A 54 -14.87 12.37 18.97
N GLU A 55 -16.07 12.27 18.40
CA GLU A 55 -17.15 13.23 18.63
C GLU A 55 -17.70 13.13 20.06
N HIS A 56 -17.81 11.91 20.58
CA HIS A 56 -18.24 11.67 21.95
C HIS A 56 -17.27 12.30 22.95
N ASP A 57 -15.96 12.10 22.77
CA ASP A 57 -14.94 12.67 23.66
C ASP A 57 -14.98 14.21 23.63
N ARG A 58 -15.17 14.83 22.46
CA ARG A 58 -15.37 16.29 22.34
C ARG A 58 -16.61 16.79 23.07
N LYS A 59 -17.74 16.07 22.96
CA LYS A 59 -18.98 16.42 23.68
C LYS A 59 -18.79 16.26 25.19
N ARG A 60 -18.11 15.19 25.60
CA ARG A 60 -17.76 14.94 27.01
C ARG A 60 -16.92 16.07 27.58
N GLU A 61 -15.95 16.62 26.84
CA GLU A 61 -15.16 17.79 27.30
C GLU A 61 -16.04 19.02 27.57
N VAL A 62 -17.10 19.23 26.79
CA VAL A 62 -18.06 20.32 27.04
C VAL A 62 -18.87 20.04 28.30
N GLU A 63 -19.41 18.83 28.43
CA GLU A 63 -20.20 18.46 29.61
C GLU A 63 -19.37 18.50 30.90
N VAL A 64 -18.08 18.13 30.86
CA VAL A 64 -17.18 18.27 32.01
C VAL A 64 -17.06 19.73 32.44
N LYS A 65 -16.92 20.68 31.50
CA LYS A 65 -16.85 22.12 31.85
C LYS A 65 -18.18 22.66 32.39
N VAL A 66 -19.31 22.15 31.87
CA VAL A 66 -20.64 22.49 32.39
C VAL A 66 -20.79 21.95 33.82
N PHE A 67 -20.33 20.72 34.07
CA PHE A 67 -20.33 20.11 35.39
C PHE A 67 -19.45 20.87 36.38
N GLU A 68 -18.22 21.26 35.99
CA GLU A 68 -17.35 22.09 36.81
C GLU A 68 -17.96 23.47 37.14
N LEU A 69 -18.77 24.05 36.24
CA LEU A 69 -19.50 25.29 36.54
C LEU A 69 -20.58 25.02 37.58
N ARG A 70 -21.35 23.95 37.40
CA ARG A 70 -22.41 23.55 38.31
C ARG A 70 -21.88 23.37 39.74
N ASP A 71 -20.82 22.59 39.91
CA ASP A 71 -20.18 22.37 41.21
C ASP A 71 -19.82 23.69 41.91
N LYS A 72 -19.25 24.65 41.16
CA LYS A 72 -18.89 25.97 41.71
C LYS A 72 -20.09 26.79 42.16
N LEU A 73 -21.18 26.76 41.39
CA LEU A 73 -22.38 27.54 41.72
C LEU A 73 -23.16 26.90 42.88
N GLU A 74 -23.12 25.57 43.01
CA GLU A 74 -23.64 24.83 44.17
C GLU A 74 -22.84 25.16 45.44
N ASP A 75 -21.50 25.20 45.36
CA ASP A 75 -20.63 25.63 46.47
C ASP A 75 -20.88 27.09 46.89
N GLU A 76 -21.23 27.96 45.94
CA GLU A 76 -21.61 29.35 46.19
C GLU A 76 -23.03 29.51 46.79
N GLY A 77 -23.82 28.43 46.86
CA GLY A 77 -25.17 28.43 47.45
C GLY A 77 -26.21 29.17 46.60
N ILE A 78 -26.05 29.15 45.27
CA ILE A 78 -26.99 29.77 44.33
C ILE A 78 -28.22 28.88 44.14
N ASP A 79 -29.35 29.48 43.82
CA ASP A 79 -30.60 28.77 43.53
C ASP A 79 -30.51 27.87 42.28
N GLU A 80 -31.13 26.69 42.33
CA GLU A 80 -31.05 25.67 41.28
C GLU A 80 -31.52 26.19 39.90
N GLU A 81 -32.56 27.04 39.85
CA GLU A 81 -33.06 27.59 38.58
C GLU A 81 -32.03 28.51 37.90
N VAL A 82 -31.27 29.25 38.70
CA VAL A 82 -30.21 30.14 38.22
C VAL A 82 -28.97 29.34 37.79
N ILE A 83 -28.70 28.22 38.47
CA ILE A 83 -27.63 27.30 38.10
C ILE A 83 -27.91 26.70 36.72
N ASP A 84 -29.12 26.19 36.50
CA ASP A 84 -29.49 25.54 35.24
C ASP A 84 -29.43 26.51 34.06
N THR A 85 -29.94 27.73 34.22
CA THR A 85 -29.88 28.76 33.17
C THR A 85 -28.44 29.12 32.79
N ARG A 86 -27.55 29.30 33.78
CA ARG A 86 -26.12 29.57 33.54
C ARG A 86 -25.41 28.38 32.88
N CYS A 87 -25.72 27.16 33.29
CA CYS A 87 -25.18 25.94 32.72
C CYS A 87 -25.60 25.77 31.25
N ASP A 88 -26.87 26.01 30.93
CA ASP A 88 -27.40 25.93 29.56
C ASP A 88 -26.82 27.01 28.64
N GLU A 89 -26.63 28.23 29.15
CA GLU A 89 -25.90 29.26 28.42
C GLU A 89 -24.47 28.84 28.12
N LEU A 90 -23.76 28.29 29.09
CA LEU A 90 -22.38 27.84 28.92
C LEU A 90 -22.30 26.66 27.94
N ARG A 91 -23.24 25.70 28.03
CA ARG A 91 -23.37 24.57 27.10
C ARG A 91 -23.55 25.08 25.66
N LYS A 92 -24.48 26.01 25.42
CA LYS A 92 -24.71 26.61 24.09
C LYS A 92 -23.48 27.34 23.56
N LYS A 93 -22.80 28.12 24.41
CA LYS A 93 -21.56 28.84 24.06
C LYS A 93 -20.45 27.87 23.64
N LEU A 94 -20.20 26.83 24.43
CA LEU A 94 -19.14 25.85 24.16
C LEU A 94 -19.43 24.96 22.96
N LEU A 95 -20.69 24.54 22.75
CA LEU A 95 -21.07 23.79 21.54
C LEU A 95 -20.87 24.64 20.28
N ALA A 96 -21.24 25.92 20.30
CA ALA A 96 -21.03 26.83 19.17
C ALA A 96 -19.53 27.07 18.91
N GLU A 97 -18.71 27.17 19.95
CA GLU A 97 -17.26 27.29 19.83
C GLU A 97 -16.63 26.01 19.26
N MET A 98 -17.05 24.84 19.75
CA MET A 98 -16.62 23.54 19.25
C MET A 98 -16.90 23.40 17.75
N GLU A 99 -18.13 23.72 17.32
CA GLU A 99 -18.53 23.62 15.92
C GLU A 99 -17.72 24.60 15.04
N LYS A 100 -17.51 25.84 15.50
CA LYS A 100 -16.65 26.81 14.80
C LYS A 100 -15.21 26.31 14.66
N ASN A 101 -14.66 25.70 15.70
CA ASN A 101 -13.30 25.19 15.69
C ASN A 101 -13.17 23.98 14.74
N HIS A 102 -14.18 23.10 14.74
CA HIS A 102 -14.26 21.97 13.82
C HIS A 102 -14.30 22.43 12.34
N ARG A 103 -15.13 23.43 12.02
CA ARG A 103 -15.22 24.01 10.66
C ARG A 103 -13.92 24.67 10.19
N ARG A 104 -13.13 25.22 11.11
CA ARG A 104 -11.82 25.85 10.80
C ARG A 104 -10.70 24.83 10.58
N GLY A 105 -10.99 23.53 10.65
CA GLY A 105 -9.95 22.50 10.62
C GLY A 105 -9.00 22.58 11.82
N GLY A 106 -9.40 23.31 12.86
CA GLY A 106 -8.64 23.43 14.09
C GLY A 106 -8.62 22.09 14.77
N ALA A 107 -7.43 21.50 14.89
CA ALA A 107 -7.22 20.36 15.76
C ALA A 107 -7.67 20.79 17.17
N GLY A 108 -8.79 20.23 17.63
CA GLY A 108 -9.31 20.42 18.98
C GLY A 108 -8.17 20.28 19.97
N GLY A 109 -7.96 21.31 20.77
CA GLY A 109 -6.71 21.53 21.47
C GLY A 109 -6.50 20.56 22.61
N THR A 110 -5.82 19.44 22.35
CA THR A 110 -5.11 18.61 23.35
C THR A 110 -4.05 17.70 22.69
N SER A 111 -3.72 17.90 21.42
CA SER A 111 -2.84 17.02 20.62
C SER A 111 -1.44 16.78 21.20
N LYS A 112 -0.99 17.53 22.21
CA LYS A 112 0.39 17.43 22.73
C LYS A 112 0.54 16.49 23.93
N ASN A 113 -0.55 16.12 24.61
CA ASN A 113 -0.50 15.33 25.84
C ASN A 113 -1.55 14.21 25.86
N LEU A 114 -1.72 13.51 24.72
CA LEU A 114 -2.59 12.35 24.63
C LEU A 114 -2.15 11.26 25.61
N LYS A 115 -3.10 10.74 26.38
CA LYS A 115 -2.84 9.66 27.34
C LYS A 115 -2.78 8.33 26.60
N MET A 116 -2.03 7.37 27.14
CA MET A 116 -1.86 6.03 26.53
C MET A 116 -3.18 5.28 26.25
N HIS A 117 -4.26 5.58 26.99
CA HIS A 117 -5.56 4.96 26.80
C HIS A 117 -6.44 5.62 25.72
N GLN A 118 -6.07 6.81 25.21
CA GLN A 118 -6.82 7.51 24.16
C GLN A 118 -6.43 6.98 22.78
N VAL A 119 -6.75 5.71 22.52
CA VAL A 119 -6.28 4.97 21.33
C VAL A 119 -6.75 5.61 20.02
N HIS A 120 -7.99 6.12 19.98
CA HIS A 120 -8.55 6.71 18.76
C HIS A 120 -7.98 8.10 18.46
N GLU A 121 -7.77 8.93 19.48
CA GLU A 121 -7.10 10.22 19.33
C GLU A 121 -5.64 10.04 18.92
N LEU A 122 -4.94 9.06 19.50
CA LEU A 122 -3.57 8.69 19.11
C LEU A 122 -3.52 8.22 17.65
N ALA A 123 -4.51 7.42 17.21
CA ALA A 123 -4.59 6.96 15.83
C ALA A 123 -4.84 8.12 14.86
N ASP A 124 -5.79 9.01 15.16
CA ASP A 124 -6.08 10.20 14.36
C ASP A 124 -4.88 11.15 14.28
N ALA A 125 -4.20 11.41 15.40
CA ALA A 125 -2.98 12.20 15.45
C ALA A 125 -1.87 11.58 14.60
N LYS A 126 -1.64 10.26 14.73
CA LYS A 126 -0.61 9.54 13.97
C LYS A 126 -0.89 9.54 12.48
N ILE A 127 -2.15 9.41 12.06
CA ILE A 127 -2.54 9.50 10.65
C ILE A 127 -2.21 10.90 10.11
N LYS A 128 -2.60 11.96 10.82
CA LYS A 128 -2.29 13.35 10.42
C LYS A 128 -0.79 13.64 10.37
N GLU A 129 -0.03 13.15 11.34
CA GLU A 129 1.44 13.25 11.34
C GLU A 129 2.05 12.50 10.15
N SER A 130 1.57 11.29 9.87
CA SER A 130 2.02 10.49 8.74
C SER A 130 1.69 11.17 7.41
N GLU A 131 0.51 11.78 7.28
CA GLU A 131 0.12 12.57 6.11
C GLU A 131 0.97 13.82 5.94
N ARG A 132 1.27 14.53 7.04
CA ARG A 132 2.16 15.69 7.03
C ARG A 132 3.58 15.30 6.63
N LEU A 133 4.09 14.17 7.13
CA LEU A 133 5.40 13.63 6.76
C LEU A 133 5.41 13.22 5.27
N ARG A 134 4.36 12.53 4.80
CA ARG A 134 4.19 12.16 3.39
C ARG A 134 4.26 13.39 2.47
N GLN A 135 3.54 14.46 2.84
CA GLN A 135 3.56 15.72 2.10
C GLN A 135 4.95 16.37 2.12
N ALA A 136 5.62 16.40 3.28
CA ALA A 136 6.97 16.95 3.42
C ALA A 136 8.00 16.20 2.55
N LEU A 137 7.88 14.88 2.46
CA LEU A 137 8.71 14.02 1.61
C LEU A 137 8.28 14.04 0.13
N LYS A 138 7.27 14.83 -0.24
CA LYS A 138 6.71 14.94 -1.59
C LYS A 138 6.25 13.60 -2.17
N ILE A 139 5.81 12.69 -1.31
CA ILE A 139 5.28 11.38 -1.71
C ILE A 139 3.81 11.56 -2.14
N SER A 140 3.45 11.07 -3.32
CA SER A 140 2.07 11.12 -3.83
C SER A 140 1.10 10.37 -2.91
N ARG A 141 -0.20 10.70 -2.99
CA ARG A 141 -1.24 9.99 -2.21
C ARG A 141 -1.43 8.58 -2.75
N ASP A 142 -1.25 8.43 -4.05
CA ASP A 142 -1.41 7.16 -4.78
C ASP A 142 -0.07 6.42 -4.91
N TYR A 143 0.86 6.66 -3.97
CA TYR A 143 2.15 5.98 -3.97
C TYR A 143 1.96 4.51 -3.57
N GLU A 144 2.15 3.62 -4.54
CA GLU A 144 2.18 2.18 -4.29
C GLU A 144 3.57 1.74 -3.88
N GLU A 145 3.65 0.98 -2.79
CA GLU A 145 4.89 0.35 -2.34
C GLU A 145 5.49 -0.52 -3.46
N GLY A 146 6.78 -0.35 -3.74
CA GLY A 146 7.47 -1.05 -4.83
C GLY A 146 7.31 -0.43 -6.22
N SER A 147 6.45 0.57 -6.41
CA SER A 147 6.28 1.27 -7.71
C SER A 147 7.59 1.89 -8.23
N HIS A 148 8.41 2.42 -7.31
CA HIS A 148 9.73 2.97 -7.66
C HIS A 148 10.67 1.88 -8.20
N TRP A 149 10.70 0.70 -7.57
CA TRP A 149 11.52 -0.43 -8.03
C TRP A 149 11.04 -1.00 -9.36
N ARG A 150 9.72 -1.17 -9.55
CA ARG A 150 9.15 -1.61 -10.84
C ARG A 150 9.51 -0.66 -11.97
N LYS A 151 9.39 0.65 -11.74
CA LYS A 151 9.76 1.67 -12.71
C LYS A 151 11.27 1.68 -12.99
N GLN A 152 12.10 1.36 -12.00
CA GLN A 152 13.54 1.22 -12.18
C GLN A 152 13.89 -0.03 -13.01
N GLU A 153 13.29 -1.17 -12.72
CA GLU A 153 13.44 -2.41 -13.50
C GLU A 153 12.99 -2.24 -14.94
N GLU A 154 11.83 -1.63 -15.17
CA GLU A 154 11.34 -1.30 -16.52
C GLU A 154 12.29 -0.37 -17.27
N ARG A 155 12.88 0.63 -16.59
CA ARG A 155 13.87 1.52 -17.20
C ARG A 155 15.15 0.78 -17.58
N VAL A 156 15.65 -0.09 -16.71
CA VAL A 156 16.83 -0.92 -16.99
C VAL A 156 16.54 -1.89 -18.13
N LYS A 157 15.38 -2.55 -18.11
CA LYS A 157 14.94 -3.45 -19.17
C LYS A 157 14.82 -2.73 -20.51
N LYS A 158 14.17 -1.56 -20.54
CA LYS A 158 14.05 -0.73 -21.75
C LYS A 158 15.41 -0.21 -22.24
N ALA A 159 16.35 0.09 -21.34
CA ALA A 159 17.71 0.45 -21.73
C ALA A 159 18.43 -0.75 -22.36
N SER A 160 18.35 -1.93 -21.75
CA SER A 160 18.91 -3.16 -22.32
C SER A 160 18.26 -3.55 -23.64
N GLU A 161 16.96 -3.33 -23.83
CA GLU A 161 16.27 -3.58 -25.11
C GLU A 161 16.69 -2.57 -26.19
N ARG A 162 17.03 -1.32 -25.81
CA ARG A 162 17.59 -0.34 -26.76
C ARG A 162 19.01 -0.69 -27.16
N ASP A 163 19.83 -1.17 -26.23
CA ASP A 163 21.20 -1.62 -26.51
C ASP A 163 21.21 -2.97 -27.25
N ALA A 164 20.19 -3.81 -27.02
CA ALA A 164 19.99 -5.11 -27.67
C ALA A 164 19.15 -5.04 -28.95
N ALA A 165 18.63 -3.87 -29.35
CA ALA A 165 18.08 -3.64 -30.68
C ALA A 165 19.27 -3.35 -31.62
N PRO A 166 19.82 -4.36 -32.31
CA PRO A 166 20.97 -4.16 -33.15
C PRO A 166 20.50 -3.57 -34.48
N ALA A 167 21.20 -2.56 -35.00
CA ALA A 167 21.62 -2.39 -36.40
C ALA A 167 20.72 -2.86 -37.58
N ALA A 168 19.41 -3.04 -37.41
CA ALA A 168 18.45 -3.35 -38.46
C ALA A 168 17.84 -2.03 -38.97
N ALA A 169 18.70 -1.06 -39.28
CA ALA A 169 18.35 -0.05 -40.25
C ALA A 169 18.11 -0.79 -41.58
N PRO A 170 17.07 -0.44 -42.36
CA PRO A 170 16.76 -1.17 -43.57
C PRO A 170 17.97 -1.00 -44.51
N VAL A 171 18.50 -2.14 -44.96
CA VAL A 171 19.64 -2.24 -45.87
C VAL A 171 19.39 -1.77 -47.34
N PRO A 172 18.18 -1.43 -47.85
CA PRO A 172 18.03 -1.19 -49.28
C PRO A 172 18.58 0.16 -49.73
N ALA A 173 18.85 1.11 -48.81
CA ALA A 173 19.36 2.44 -49.16
C ALA A 173 20.89 2.48 -49.38
N LEU A 174 21.64 1.56 -48.77
CA LEU A 174 23.09 1.45 -48.96
C LEU A 174 23.42 0.62 -50.22
N GLU A 175 22.73 -0.49 -50.43
CA GLU A 175 22.91 -1.32 -51.64
C GLU A 175 22.52 -0.57 -52.93
N SER A 176 21.48 0.26 -52.88
CA SER A 176 21.08 1.09 -54.04
C SER A 176 22.14 2.15 -54.38
N ARG A 177 22.78 2.73 -53.36
CA ARG A 177 23.81 3.77 -53.51
C ARG A 177 25.14 3.19 -54.00
N ASP A 178 25.49 1.98 -53.58
CA ASP A 178 26.69 1.29 -54.08
C ASP A 178 26.50 0.82 -55.53
N ARG A 179 25.30 0.33 -55.90
CA ARG A 179 24.97 0.01 -57.30
C ARG A 179 24.95 1.23 -58.22
N GLU A 180 24.59 2.40 -57.72
CA GLU A 180 24.62 3.64 -58.50
C GLU A 180 26.06 4.12 -58.73
N ARG A 181 26.91 4.07 -57.70
CA ARG A 181 28.36 4.38 -57.81
C ARG A 181 29.09 3.46 -58.77
N GLU A 182 28.73 2.17 -58.79
CA GLU A 182 29.34 1.20 -59.71
C GLU A 182 28.95 1.49 -61.17
N ARG A 183 27.68 1.83 -61.42
CA ARG A 183 27.21 2.27 -62.75
C ARG A 183 27.88 3.54 -63.24
N ASP A 184 28.13 4.50 -62.35
CA ASP A 184 28.84 5.73 -62.72
C ASP A 184 30.30 5.46 -63.08
N ARG A 185 30.99 4.58 -62.33
CA ARG A 185 32.36 4.16 -62.65
C ARG A 185 32.46 3.43 -63.98
N ASP A 186 31.50 2.58 -64.30
CA ASP A 186 31.49 1.87 -65.58
C ASP A 186 31.22 2.82 -66.74
N ARG A 187 30.37 3.84 -66.55
CA ARG A 187 30.14 4.90 -67.54
C ARG A 187 31.39 5.75 -67.77
N ASP A 188 32.14 6.07 -66.73
CA ASP A 188 33.40 6.82 -66.85
C ASP A 188 34.48 6.02 -67.59
N ARG A 189 34.59 4.71 -67.32
CA ARG A 189 35.48 3.80 -68.07
C ARG A 189 35.11 3.69 -69.54
N GLU A 190 33.82 3.71 -69.87
CA GLU A 190 33.36 3.68 -71.26
C GLU A 190 33.72 4.98 -71.99
N ARG A 191 33.58 6.14 -71.32
CA ARG A 191 34.02 7.45 -71.84
C ARG A 191 35.52 7.53 -72.07
N GLU A 192 36.34 6.97 -71.17
CA GLU A 192 37.79 6.87 -71.39
C GLU A 192 38.13 6.02 -72.61
N ARG A 193 37.45 4.87 -72.77
CA ARG A 193 37.65 4.00 -73.94
C ARG A 193 37.22 4.65 -75.26
N GLU A 194 36.20 5.51 -75.24
CA GLU A 194 35.83 6.32 -76.42
C GLU A 194 36.90 7.37 -76.74
N ARG A 195 37.43 8.08 -75.74
CA ARG A 195 38.52 9.06 -75.95
C ARG A 195 39.78 8.40 -76.52
N ASP A 196 40.15 7.24 -75.99
CA ASP A 196 41.31 6.47 -76.48
C ASP A 196 41.11 5.95 -77.93
N ARG A 197 39.86 5.81 -78.39
CA ARG A 197 39.54 5.47 -79.79
C ARG A 197 39.62 6.68 -80.70
N ASP A 198 39.16 7.84 -80.24
CA ASP A 198 39.20 9.09 -80.99
C ASP A 198 40.64 9.61 -81.16
N ASP A 199 41.53 9.38 -80.18
CA ASP A 199 42.95 9.72 -80.26
C ASP A 199 43.78 8.77 -81.17
N ARG A 200 43.16 7.70 -81.70
CA ARG A 200 43.79 6.71 -82.60
C ARG A 200 43.31 6.78 -84.06
N ALA A 201 42.46 7.76 -84.42
CA ALA A 201 42.01 8.03 -85.79
C ALA A 201 42.80 9.20 -86.42
#